data_AF-A0A6C0CZD4-F1
#
_entry.id   AF-A0A6C0CZD4-F1
#
_cell.length_a   1.000
_cell.length_b   1.000
_cell.length_c   1.000
_cell.angle_alpha   90.00
_cell.angle_beta   90.00
_cell.angle_gamma   90.00
#
_symmetry.space_group_name_H-M   'P 1'
#
loop_
_entity.id
_entity.type
_entity.pdbx_description
1 polymer ?
#
loop_
_entity_poly.entity_id
_entity_poly.type
_entity_poly.pdbx_seq_one_letter_code
_entity_poly.pdbx_strand_id
1 'polypeptide(L)'
;MSTKQKENEFGDIPFFVFYSTVLSRLAYFTSEDFLPAYLDIFGPIIKTSLMEDINNAPIDKIFDPSIYKKTISSERIPVFDFEGQQHVDFKKMAEQINDVNIKFVKRRTIRLNSKPEVKGEVTEMKGGAGDYTVAYISISTSNYAGYYILVDTRMPNSIFVLFRGTYSTKSAGSYSKPSSIVPFNVAKQYTKAELEDLLKENQAQMFGVLTGINKILEDVYHSIIESMVYLSKTYLNASSPESVKVFTTGHSLGGALTTLFTADWKEFTELPQYNKAPYNIFSKKICCVSLAAPRVLSSGYSNYFCKQTIEGNILFRRVTNRGDPVPALPSKSFTGIMSEGFQHPCSAKKYAKTQREVISLDCGSAQSGKNPDYLKPLYCRKTKTGVLSGNISGNILAHTAYLYINFYNAIDLKELGVSSLPSSFKSKTSELTRTKTGATNTRIILGTGKVVGNSTDLQFKSIFFTLNDLRPKPVNSTDPNATPIISSDLLMNQQVFEELIKNMTPMNVGDLNPLSSDNMFQPTVFKDKLMPNVTGIYLPKTIQAAGKRTKKFSRKMKRKSRRKYK
;
A
#
# COMPACT_ATOMS: atom_id res chain seq x y z
N MET A 1 -10.83 -42.67 9.03
CA MET A 1 -10.49 -43.00 7.62
C MET A 1 -10.52 -41.70 6.82
N SER A 2 -9.35 -41.12 6.55
CA SER A 2 -9.20 -39.87 5.80
C SER A 2 -9.15 -40.20 4.32
N THR A 3 -10.17 -39.82 3.56
CA THR A 3 -10.08 -39.77 2.11
C THR A 3 -8.91 -38.88 1.74
N LYS A 4 -7.92 -39.42 1.02
CA LYS A 4 -6.86 -38.64 0.38
C LYS A 4 -7.53 -37.64 -0.56
N GLN A 5 -7.68 -36.39 -0.13
CA GLN A 5 -7.85 -35.26 -1.06
C GLN A 5 -6.74 -35.43 -2.10
N LYS A 6 -7.10 -35.64 -3.39
CA LYS A 6 -6.15 -35.35 -4.47
C LYS A 6 -5.68 -33.93 -4.21
N GLU A 7 -4.41 -33.77 -3.86
CA GLU A 7 -3.89 -32.51 -3.37
C GLU A 7 -4.00 -31.48 -4.50
N ASN A 8 -4.94 -30.54 -4.39
CA ASN A 8 -5.10 -29.47 -5.38
C ASN A 8 -3.82 -28.64 -5.44
N GLU A 9 -3.18 -28.56 -6.62
CA GLU A 9 -1.84 -27.96 -6.80
C GLU A 9 -1.72 -26.52 -6.26
N PHE A 10 -2.80 -25.72 -6.29
CA PHE A 10 -2.79 -24.32 -5.84
C PHE A 10 -3.37 -24.12 -4.42
N GLY A 11 -4.60 -24.57 -4.16
CA GLY A 11 -5.40 -24.22 -2.97
C GLY A 11 -6.48 -23.16 -3.25
N ASP A 12 -7.15 -22.64 -2.20
CA ASP A 12 -8.16 -21.57 -2.30
C ASP A 12 -7.51 -20.20 -2.54
N ILE A 13 -7.13 -19.94 -3.80
CA ILE A 13 -6.50 -18.68 -4.22
C ILE A 13 -7.48 -17.92 -5.11
N PRO A 14 -8.05 -16.79 -4.64
CA PRO A 14 -8.85 -15.93 -5.50
C PRO A 14 -7.99 -15.34 -6.63
N PHE A 15 -8.52 -15.31 -7.86
CA PHE A 15 -7.80 -14.74 -9.01
C PHE A 15 -7.34 -13.30 -8.76
N PHE A 16 -8.15 -12.49 -8.06
CA PHE A 16 -7.77 -11.12 -7.70
C PHE A 16 -6.49 -11.03 -6.85
N VAL A 17 -6.16 -12.06 -6.06
CA VAL A 17 -4.90 -12.13 -5.30
C VAL A 17 -3.72 -12.31 -6.27
N PHE A 18 -3.87 -13.14 -7.30
CA PHE A 18 -2.88 -13.25 -8.38
C PHE A 18 -2.72 -11.94 -9.15
N TYR A 19 -3.84 -11.33 -9.58
CA TYR A 19 -3.87 -10.02 -10.23
C TYR A 19 -3.11 -8.95 -9.41
N SER A 20 -3.37 -8.89 -8.11
CA SER A 20 -2.68 -7.98 -7.18
C SER A 20 -1.19 -8.31 -7.00
N THR A 21 -0.81 -9.58 -7.12
CA THR A 21 0.59 -10.01 -7.08
C THR A 21 1.36 -9.51 -8.29
N VAL A 22 0.74 -9.54 -9.47
CA VAL A 22 1.30 -8.98 -10.71
C VAL A 22 1.45 -7.47 -10.60
N LEU A 23 0.44 -6.76 -10.11
CA LEU A 23 0.52 -5.30 -9.85
C LEU A 23 1.62 -4.96 -8.84
N SER A 24 1.74 -5.71 -7.75
CA SER A 24 2.82 -5.54 -6.77
C SER A 24 4.20 -5.71 -7.39
N ARG A 25 4.35 -6.64 -8.34
CA ARG A 25 5.60 -6.82 -9.09
C ARG A 25 5.89 -5.64 -10.01
N LEU A 26 4.86 -5.06 -10.63
CA LEU A 26 5.02 -3.88 -11.49
C LEU A 26 5.59 -2.68 -10.73
N ALA A 27 5.22 -2.48 -9.46
CA ALA A 27 5.73 -1.38 -8.65
C ALA A 27 7.27 -1.39 -8.47
N TYR A 28 7.96 -2.49 -8.79
CA TYR A 28 9.42 -2.56 -8.80
C TYR A 28 10.07 -2.10 -10.10
N PHE A 29 9.30 -1.98 -11.19
CA PHE A 29 9.80 -1.32 -12.37
C PHE A 29 10.05 0.15 -12.07
N THR A 30 11.01 0.70 -12.80
CA THR A 30 11.18 2.14 -12.91
C THR A 30 10.03 2.74 -13.71
N SER A 31 9.87 4.05 -13.62
CA SER A 31 8.82 4.79 -14.34
C SER A 31 8.88 4.54 -15.85
N GLU A 32 10.08 4.39 -16.42
CA GLU A 32 10.31 4.01 -17.83
C GLU A 32 9.66 2.68 -18.24
N ASP A 33 9.70 1.68 -17.37
CA ASP A 33 9.35 0.30 -17.70
C ASP A 33 7.97 -0.08 -17.15
N PHE A 34 7.47 0.66 -16.15
CA PHE A 34 6.20 0.38 -15.48
C PHE A 34 5.03 0.34 -16.46
N LEU A 35 4.83 1.42 -17.22
CA LEU A 35 3.69 1.54 -18.13
C LEU A 35 3.82 0.60 -19.34
N PRO A 36 4.98 0.47 -20.00
CA PRO A 36 5.15 -0.53 -21.03
C PRO A 36 4.92 -1.97 -20.53
N ALA A 37 5.45 -2.34 -19.37
CA ALA A 37 5.21 -3.67 -18.80
C ALA A 37 3.74 -3.88 -18.45
N TYR A 38 3.05 -2.85 -17.94
CA TYR A 38 1.61 -2.93 -17.71
C TYR A 38 0.84 -3.23 -19.00
N LEU A 39 1.14 -2.52 -20.09
CA LEU A 39 0.47 -2.71 -21.38
C LEU A 39 0.79 -4.08 -22.02
N ASP A 40 2.01 -4.60 -21.83
CA ASP A 40 2.39 -5.95 -22.29
C ASP A 40 1.66 -7.07 -21.48
N ILE A 41 1.15 -6.77 -20.28
CA ILE A 41 0.55 -7.75 -19.36
C ILE A 41 -0.98 -7.68 -19.34
N PHE A 42 -1.55 -6.50 -19.09
CA PHE A 42 -2.98 -6.30 -18.86
C PHE A 42 -3.70 -6.01 -20.17
N GLY A 43 -4.56 -6.95 -20.59
CA GLY A 43 -5.17 -7.08 -21.91
C GLY A 43 -4.59 -8.28 -22.67
N PRO A 44 -3.29 -8.28 -23.02
CA PRO A 44 -2.69 -9.37 -23.78
C PRO A 44 -2.63 -10.71 -23.01
N ILE A 45 -2.07 -10.70 -21.80
CA ILE A 45 -1.88 -11.89 -20.96
C ILE A 45 -3.06 -12.06 -19.99
N ILE A 46 -3.31 -11.06 -19.14
CA ILE A 46 -4.50 -10.99 -18.31
C ILE A 46 -5.62 -10.42 -19.18
N LYS A 47 -6.60 -11.25 -19.55
CA LYS A 47 -7.65 -10.87 -20.50
C LYS A 47 -8.49 -9.70 -20.01
N THR A 48 -8.88 -8.82 -20.93
CA THR A 48 -9.73 -7.65 -20.66
C THR A 48 -11.05 -8.06 -20.01
N SER A 49 -11.66 -9.18 -20.40
CA SER A 49 -12.88 -9.72 -19.78
C SER A 49 -12.73 -10.04 -18.29
N LEU A 50 -11.58 -10.60 -17.87
CA LEU A 50 -11.29 -10.83 -16.44
C LEU A 50 -11.13 -9.49 -15.68
N MET A 51 -10.61 -8.45 -16.35
CA MET A 51 -10.53 -7.10 -15.81
C MET A 51 -11.94 -6.47 -15.67
N GLU A 52 -12.80 -6.66 -16.67
CA GLU A 52 -14.19 -6.23 -16.65
C GLU A 52 -14.98 -6.92 -15.52
N ASP A 53 -14.76 -8.22 -15.28
CA ASP A 53 -15.37 -8.94 -14.16
C ASP A 53 -15.01 -8.29 -12.82
N ILE A 54 -13.74 -7.94 -12.61
CA ILE A 54 -13.27 -7.21 -11.41
C ILE A 54 -13.93 -5.82 -11.35
N ASN A 55 -14.02 -5.12 -12.48
CA ASN A 55 -14.60 -3.77 -12.55
C ASN A 55 -16.11 -3.76 -12.27
N ASN A 56 -16.83 -4.80 -12.67
CA ASN A 56 -18.28 -4.86 -12.55
C ASN A 56 -18.75 -5.52 -11.24
N ALA A 57 -17.90 -6.35 -10.61
CA ALA A 57 -18.24 -6.98 -9.35
C ALA A 57 -18.38 -5.96 -8.19
N PRO A 58 -19.35 -6.15 -7.28
CA PRO A 58 -19.36 -5.46 -6.00
C PRO A 58 -18.04 -5.67 -5.25
N ILE A 59 -17.55 -4.65 -4.54
CA ILE A 59 -16.23 -4.72 -3.88
C ILE A 59 -16.16 -5.87 -2.86
N ASP A 60 -17.27 -6.20 -2.19
CA ASP A 60 -17.38 -7.30 -1.23
C ASP A 60 -17.30 -8.70 -1.84
N LYS A 61 -17.41 -8.79 -3.18
CA LYS A 61 -17.34 -10.03 -3.96
C LYS A 61 -16.04 -10.23 -4.72
N ILE A 62 -15.06 -9.33 -4.58
CA ILE A 62 -13.83 -9.35 -5.39
C ILE A 62 -12.98 -10.63 -5.20
N PHE A 63 -13.09 -11.27 -4.03
CA PHE A 63 -12.42 -12.54 -3.76
C PHE A 63 -13.27 -13.78 -4.08
N ASP A 64 -14.50 -13.61 -4.55
CA ASP A 64 -15.41 -14.70 -4.89
C ASP A 64 -15.09 -15.22 -6.29
N PRO A 65 -14.76 -16.51 -6.49
CA PRO A 65 -14.43 -17.05 -7.80
C PRO A 65 -15.62 -17.01 -8.78
N SER A 66 -16.85 -16.92 -8.29
CA SER A 66 -18.05 -16.91 -9.13
C SER A 66 -18.15 -15.68 -10.05
N ILE A 67 -17.47 -14.58 -9.72
CA ILE A 67 -17.48 -13.37 -10.55
C ILE A 67 -16.86 -13.61 -11.93
N TYR A 68 -16.03 -14.65 -12.08
CA TYR A 68 -15.36 -15.01 -13.34
C TYR A 68 -16.07 -16.11 -14.14
N LYS A 69 -17.17 -16.67 -13.63
CA LYS A 69 -17.81 -17.88 -14.20
C LYS A 69 -18.21 -17.71 -15.67
N LYS A 70 -18.74 -16.55 -16.03
CA LYS A 70 -19.15 -16.24 -17.41
C LYS A 70 -17.93 -16.21 -18.34
N THR A 71 -16.90 -15.46 -17.97
CA THR A 71 -15.66 -15.29 -18.73
C THR A 71 -14.92 -16.60 -18.91
N ILE A 72 -14.81 -17.40 -17.84
CA ILE A 72 -14.23 -18.75 -17.89
C ILE A 72 -14.89 -19.58 -18.98
N SER A 73 -16.22 -19.59 -19.02
CA SER A 73 -16.97 -20.38 -20.00
C SER A 73 -16.87 -19.82 -21.42
N SER A 74 -16.98 -18.50 -21.60
CA SER A 74 -17.01 -17.88 -22.94
C SER A 74 -15.64 -17.87 -23.62
N GLU A 75 -14.57 -17.63 -22.86
CA GLU A 75 -13.21 -17.53 -23.40
C GLU A 75 -12.37 -18.80 -23.21
N ARG A 76 -12.96 -19.85 -22.61
CA ARG A 76 -12.28 -21.12 -22.31
C ARG A 76 -10.99 -20.89 -21.50
N ILE A 77 -11.07 -20.00 -20.51
CA ILE A 77 -9.95 -19.73 -19.59
C ILE A 77 -9.63 -21.04 -18.83
N PRO A 78 -8.36 -21.46 -18.75
CA PRO A 78 -7.97 -22.61 -17.96
C PRO A 78 -8.42 -22.47 -16.50
N VAL A 79 -8.90 -23.57 -15.92
CA VAL A 79 -9.40 -23.61 -14.54
C VAL A 79 -8.88 -24.82 -13.79
N PHE A 80 -8.86 -24.70 -12.47
CA PHE A 80 -8.74 -25.82 -11.55
C PHE A 80 -9.97 -25.88 -10.63
N ASP A 81 -10.32 -27.09 -10.18
CA ASP A 81 -11.39 -27.29 -9.19
C ASP A 81 -10.81 -27.23 -7.78
N PHE A 82 -11.45 -26.45 -6.91
CA PHE A 82 -11.18 -26.46 -5.49
C PHE A 82 -12.50 -26.51 -4.72
N GLU A 83 -12.72 -27.60 -3.98
CA GLU A 83 -13.93 -27.83 -3.18
C GLU A 83 -15.23 -27.67 -4.01
N GLY A 84 -15.22 -28.08 -5.29
CA GLY A 84 -16.39 -28.00 -6.18
C GLY A 84 -16.62 -26.62 -6.79
N GLN A 85 -15.69 -25.68 -6.62
CA GLN A 85 -15.69 -24.37 -7.28
C GLN A 85 -14.60 -24.31 -8.35
N GLN A 86 -14.92 -23.70 -9.49
CA GLN A 86 -13.95 -23.45 -10.56
C GLN A 86 -13.18 -22.15 -10.28
N HIS A 87 -11.87 -22.25 -10.21
CA HIS A 87 -10.95 -21.13 -10.06
C HIS A 87 -10.12 -20.96 -11.34
N VAL A 88 -9.75 -19.73 -11.67
CA VAL A 88 -8.83 -19.44 -12.79
C VAL A 88 -7.46 -20.06 -12.52
N ASP A 89 -6.99 -20.91 -13.43
CA ASP A 89 -5.60 -21.38 -13.44
C ASP A 89 -4.72 -20.33 -14.11
N PHE A 90 -3.89 -19.69 -13.29
CA PHE A 90 -3.01 -18.60 -13.70
C PHE A 90 -1.57 -19.04 -13.98
N LYS A 91 -1.23 -20.35 -13.96
CA LYS A 91 0.16 -20.83 -14.11
C LYS A 91 0.80 -20.37 -15.43
N LYS A 92 0.08 -20.55 -16.54
CA LYS A 92 0.53 -20.10 -17.88
C LYS A 92 0.63 -18.58 -17.98
N MET A 93 -0.29 -17.85 -17.35
CA MET A 93 -0.22 -16.38 -17.30
C MET A 93 1.03 -15.93 -16.54
N ALA A 94 1.34 -16.57 -15.41
CA ALA A 94 2.51 -16.27 -14.60
C ALA A 94 3.82 -16.48 -15.38
N GLU A 95 3.91 -17.56 -16.16
CA GLU A 95 5.04 -17.83 -17.06
C GLU A 95 5.25 -16.69 -18.06
N GLN A 96 4.20 -16.34 -18.81
CA GLN A 96 4.26 -15.27 -19.81
C GLN A 96 4.60 -13.91 -19.18
N ILE A 97 4.09 -13.62 -17.98
CA ILE A 97 4.40 -12.38 -17.25
C ILE A 97 5.87 -12.35 -16.83
N ASN A 98 6.44 -13.48 -16.42
CA ASN A 98 7.85 -13.55 -16.09
C ASN A 98 8.75 -13.34 -17.32
N ASP A 99 8.31 -13.76 -18.51
CA ASP A 99 9.02 -13.47 -19.76
C ASP A 99 9.04 -11.97 -20.08
N VAL A 100 7.91 -11.28 -19.88
CA VAL A 100 7.85 -9.81 -19.96
C VAL A 100 8.84 -9.20 -18.97
N ASN A 101 8.90 -9.68 -17.73
CA ASN A 101 9.84 -9.20 -16.74
C ASN A 101 11.31 -9.38 -17.19
N ILE A 102 11.65 -10.53 -17.77
CA ILE A 102 13.00 -10.83 -18.28
C ILE A 102 13.35 -9.91 -19.44
N LYS A 103 12.41 -9.64 -20.36
CA LYS A 103 12.58 -8.71 -21.49
C LYS A 103 13.03 -7.32 -21.02
N PHE A 104 12.35 -6.75 -20.02
CA PHE A 104 12.69 -5.41 -19.50
C PHE A 104 14.00 -5.41 -18.69
N VAL A 105 14.30 -6.47 -17.93
CA VAL A 105 15.60 -6.59 -17.25
C VAL A 105 16.76 -6.64 -18.25
N LYS A 106 16.64 -7.41 -19.35
CA LYS A 106 17.66 -7.48 -20.40
C LYS A 106 17.90 -6.13 -21.08
N ARG A 107 16.82 -5.38 -21.38
CA ARG A 107 16.91 -4.02 -21.97
C ARG A 107 17.75 -3.10 -21.09
N ARG A 108 17.55 -3.12 -19.78
CA ARG A 108 18.35 -2.33 -18.83
C ARG A 108 19.84 -2.71 -18.87
N THR A 109 20.15 -4.00 -18.85
CA THR A 109 21.54 -4.49 -18.88
C THR A 109 22.26 -4.06 -20.16
N ILE A 110 21.59 -4.12 -21.32
CA ILE A 110 22.17 -3.67 -22.59
C ILE A 110 22.46 -2.17 -22.57
N ARG A 111 21.53 -1.35 -22.08
CA ARG A 111 21.72 0.12 -21.96
C ARG A 111 22.91 0.49 -21.06
N LEU A 112 23.08 -0.21 -19.94
CA LEU A 112 24.20 0.04 -19.02
C LEU A 112 25.58 -0.29 -19.64
N ASN A 113 25.61 -1.19 -20.64
CA ASN A 113 26.84 -1.68 -21.26
C ASN A 113 27.13 -1.06 -22.64
N SER A 114 26.24 -0.24 -23.20
CA SER A 114 26.40 0.37 -24.53
C SER A 114 26.57 1.89 -24.46
N LYS A 115 27.44 2.45 -25.32
CA LYS A 115 27.48 3.91 -25.57
C LYS A 115 26.15 4.35 -26.22
N PRO A 116 25.67 5.57 -25.95
CA PRO A 116 24.30 5.99 -26.23
C PRO A 116 24.09 6.31 -27.71
N GLU A 117 24.00 5.30 -28.57
CA GLU A 117 23.63 5.49 -29.98
C GLU A 117 22.47 4.60 -30.47
N VAL A 118 22.05 3.60 -29.68
CA VAL A 118 20.92 2.76 -30.10
C VAL A 118 19.60 3.44 -29.70
N LYS A 119 19.02 4.19 -30.65
CA LYS A 119 17.59 4.54 -30.63
C LYS A 119 16.81 3.22 -30.62
N GLY A 120 16.40 2.78 -29.43
CA GLY A 120 15.65 1.55 -29.29
C GLY A 120 14.33 1.65 -30.03
N GLU A 121 14.09 0.71 -30.96
CA GLU A 121 12.78 0.51 -31.56
C GLU A 121 11.73 0.35 -30.44
N VAL A 122 10.75 1.24 -30.45
CA VAL A 122 9.54 1.09 -29.65
C VAL A 122 8.86 -0.15 -30.19
N THR A 123 8.93 -1.26 -29.43
CA THR A 123 8.19 -2.47 -29.76
C THR A 123 6.73 -2.10 -29.98
N GLU A 124 6.22 -2.30 -31.20
CA GLU A 124 4.80 -2.24 -31.49
C GLU A 124 4.07 -3.12 -30.49
N MET A 125 3.23 -2.49 -29.68
CA MET A 125 2.41 -3.19 -28.70
C MET A 125 1.13 -3.61 -29.42
N LYS A 126 0.91 -4.92 -29.54
CA LYS A 126 -0.36 -5.43 -30.09
C LYS A 126 -1.46 -5.14 -29.06
N GLY A 127 -2.29 -4.14 -29.36
CA GLY A 127 -3.38 -3.68 -28.51
C GLY A 127 -4.38 -4.80 -28.19
N GLY A 128 -4.84 -4.83 -26.94
CA GLY A 128 -6.05 -5.56 -26.56
C GLY A 128 -7.30 -4.98 -27.25
N ALA A 129 -8.46 -5.61 -27.04
CA ALA A 129 -9.70 -5.23 -27.69
C ALA A 129 -10.11 -3.76 -27.43
N GLY A 130 -10.06 -2.93 -28.47
CA GLY A 130 -10.58 -1.56 -28.48
C GLY A 130 -9.59 -0.46 -28.09
N ASP A 131 -10.04 0.78 -28.19
CA ASP A 131 -9.29 1.96 -27.78
C ASP A 131 -9.37 2.13 -26.26
N TYR A 132 -8.25 2.39 -25.60
CA TYR A 132 -8.21 2.59 -24.15
C TYR A 132 -7.04 3.48 -23.73
N THR A 133 -7.12 4.00 -22.50
CA THR A 133 -6.05 4.78 -21.88
C THR A 133 -5.69 4.17 -20.54
N VAL A 134 -4.40 4.01 -20.31
CA VAL A 134 -3.83 3.70 -19.00
C VAL A 134 -3.08 4.92 -18.53
N ALA A 135 -3.38 5.39 -17.32
CA ALA A 135 -2.70 6.54 -16.74
C ALA A 135 -2.24 6.22 -15.33
N TYR A 136 -1.02 6.64 -14.99
CA TYR A 136 -0.48 6.47 -13.65
C TYR A 136 0.25 7.72 -13.17
N ILE A 137 0.24 7.90 -11.86
CA ILE A 137 1.09 8.84 -11.16
C ILE A 137 2.05 8.05 -10.27
N SER A 138 3.35 8.28 -10.44
CA SER A 138 4.34 7.80 -9.47
C SER A 138 4.87 8.93 -8.62
N ILE A 139 4.90 8.70 -7.30
CA ILE A 139 5.49 9.63 -6.34
C ILE A 139 6.82 9.02 -5.87
N SER A 140 7.85 9.85 -5.80
CA SER A 140 9.17 9.48 -5.29
C SER A 140 9.68 10.57 -4.39
N THR A 141 10.20 10.23 -3.24
CA THR A 141 10.89 11.16 -2.35
C THR A 141 12.34 10.73 -2.17
N SER A 142 13.16 11.63 -1.64
CA SER A 142 14.51 11.28 -1.18
C SER A 142 14.50 10.26 -0.03
N ASN A 143 13.36 9.98 0.61
CA ASN A 143 13.23 8.99 1.69
C ASN A 143 12.77 7.61 1.23
N TYR A 144 11.96 7.56 0.18
CA TYR A 144 11.39 6.35 -0.38
C TYR A 144 10.83 6.67 -1.78
N ALA A 145 10.91 5.72 -2.70
CA ALA A 145 10.32 5.85 -4.03
C ALA A 145 9.46 4.63 -4.35
N GLY A 146 8.42 4.83 -5.15
CA GLY A 146 7.58 3.76 -5.65
C GLY A 146 6.20 3.68 -5.01
N TYR A 147 5.56 4.83 -4.80
CA TYR A 147 4.10 4.90 -4.77
C TYR A 147 3.62 5.01 -6.20
N TYR A 148 2.76 4.11 -6.66
CA TYR A 148 2.15 4.17 -7.98
C TYR A 148 0.63 4.19 -7.81
N ILE A 149 -0.02 5.21 -8.34
CA ILE A 149 -1.47 5.32 -8.41
C ILE A 149 -1.84 5.15 -9.88
N LEU A 150 -2.74 4.23 -10.20
CA LEU A 150 -3.00 3.78 -11.56
C LEU A 150 -4.50 3.66 -11.83
N VAL A 151 -4.90 4.09 -13.02
CA VAL A 151 -6.24 3.89 -13.60
C VAL A 151 -6.12 3.36 -15.02
N ASP A 152 -7.14 2.61 -15.44
CA ASP A 152 -7.27 2.03 -16.78
C ASP A 152 -8.71 2.20 -17.24
N THR A 153 -8.94 2.81 -18.41
CA THR A 153 -10.31 3.08 -18.90
C THR A 153 -11.10 1.82 -19.22
N ARG A 154 -10.46 0.65 -19.30
CA ARG A 154 -11.15 -0.66 -19.37
C ARG A 154 -11.77 -1.06 -18.03
N MET A 155 -11.34 -0.41 -16.94
CA MET A 155 -11.86 -0.59 -15.59
C MET A 155 -12.32 0.76 -14.99
N PRO A 156 -13.37 1.40 -15.55
CA PRO A 156 -13.76 2.77 -15.22
C PRO A 156 -14.20 3.00 -13.77
N ASN A 157 -14.49 1.94 -13.01
CA ASN A 157 -14.95 2.01 -11.63
C ASN A 157 -13.85 1.60 -10.63
N SER A 158 -12.58 1.63 -11.04
CA SER A 158 -11.47 1.05 -10.27
C SER A 158 -10.25 1.96 -10.25
N ILE A 159 -9.68 2.15 -9.06
CA ILE A 159 -8.36 2.77 -8.89
C ILE A 159 -7.43 1.86 -8.09
N PHE A 160 -6.16 1.81 -8.50
CA PHE A 160 -5.14 0.98 -7.90
C PHE A 160 -4.06 1.84 -7.24
N VAL A 161 -3.76 1.56 -5.96
CA VAL A 161 -2.67 2.17 -5.20
C VAL A 161 -1.63 1.09 -4.90
N LEU A 162 -0.45 1.21 -5.48
CA LEU A 162 0.60 0.20 -5.40
C LEU A 162 1.78 0.77 -4.63
N PHE A 163 2.28 -0.02 -3.68
CA PHE A 163 3.46 0.31 -2.90
C PHE A 163 4.60 -0.65 -3.25
N ARG A 164 5.76 -0.08 -3.61
CA ARG A 164 6.99 -0.84 -3.88
C ARG A 164 7.60 -1.40 -2.59
N GLY A 165 8.21 -2.58 -2.65
CA GLY A 165 8.98 -3.10 -1.53
C GLY A 165 10.38 -2.50 -1.40
N THR A 166 11.18 -3.08 -0.50
CA THR A 166 12.57 -2.66 -0.26
C THR A 166 13.41 -2.86 -1.51
N TYR A 167 14.08 -1.80 -1.93
CA TYR A 167 15.00 -1.81 -3.08
C TYR A 167 16.31 -1.07 -2.77
N SER A 168 16.47 -0.62 -1.53
CA SER A 168 17.60 0.20 -1.09
C SER A 168 17.95 -0.05 0.37
N THR A 169 19.17 0.31 0.71
CA THR A 169 19.73 0.22 2.07
C THR A 169 18.98 1.09 3.08
N LYS A 170 18.34 2.16 2.59
CA LYS A 170 17.58 3.16 3.37
C LYS A 170 16.16 2.71 3.65
N SER A 171 15.48 2.13 2.67
CA SER A 171 14.18 1.48 2.86
C SER A 171 14.32 0.24 3.74
N ALA A 172 15.42 -0.50 3.66
CA ALA A 172 15.76 -1.57 4.61
C ALA A 172 15.97 -1.03 6.05
N GLY A 173 16.52 0.18 6.18
CA GLY A 173 16.75 0.84 7.47
C GLY A 173 15.51 1.34 8.21
N SER A 174 14.31 1.36 7.59
CA SER A 174 13.08 1.68 8.31
C SER A 174 12.68 0.62 9.34
N TYR A 175 13.19 -0.61 9.17
CA TYR A 175 12.92 -1.78 10.00
C TYR A 175 13.84 -1.94 11.20
N SER A 176 15.08 -1.48 11.08
CA SER A 176 16.18 -1.91 11.95
C SER A 176 16.65 -0.85 12.95
N LYS A 177 16.00 0.32 12.99
CA LYS A 177 16.32 1.34 14.01
C LYS A 177 15.91 0.84 15.40
N PRO A 178 16.69 1.12 16.46
CA PRO A 178 16.28 0.83 17.84
C PRO A 178 14.93 1.46 18.22
N SER A 179 14.58 2.61 17.63
CA SER A 179 13.26 3.23 17.80
C SER A 179 12.10 2.47 17.13
N SER A 180 12.38 1.47 16.29
CA SER A 180 11.40 0.56 15.71
C SER A 180 11.11 -0.66 16.60
N ILE A 181 11.71 -0.74 17.80
CA ILE A 181 11.47 -1.84 18.77
C ILE A 181 10.12 -1.67 19.48
N VAL A 182 9.68 -0.43 19.71
CA VAL A 182 8.42 -0.12 20.39
C VAL A 182 7.45 0.50 19.39
N PRO A 183 6.18 0.04 19.30
CA PRO A 183 5.20 0.67 18.43
C PRO A 183 4.96 2.13 18.84
N PHE A 184 4.92 3.04 17.87
CA PHE A 184 4.61 4.45 18.12
C PHE A 184 3.11 4.64 18.27
N ASN A 185 2.70 5.24 19.39
CA ASN A 185 1.29 5.49 19.67
C ASN A 185 0.69 6.50 18.68
N VAL A 186 -0.31 6.05 17.92
CA VAL A 186 -1.06 6.85 16.91
C VAL A 186 -2.42 7.34 17.42
N ALA A 187 -2.77 7.04 18.67
CA ALA A 187 -4.01 7.44 19.33
C ALA A 187 -3.84 8.67 20.25
N LYS A 188 -2.85 9.54 19.97
CA LYS A 188 -2.47 10.65 20.87
C LYS A 188 -3.44 11.83 20.84
N GLN A 189 -4.23 11.94 19.79
CA GLN A 189 -5.24 12.97 19.55
C GLN A 189 -6.52 12.76 20.38
N TYR A 190 -6.67 11.59 21.02
CA TYR A 190 -7.86 11.26 21.80
C TYR A 190 -7.77 11.78 23.22
N THR A 191 -8.91 12.17 23.77
CA THR A 191 -9.02 12.44 25.20
C THR A 191 -8.76 11.16 25.99
N LYS A 192 -8.35 11.32 27.26
CA LYS A 192 -8.11 10.17 28.15
C LYS A 192 -9.31 9.21 28.23
N ALA A 193 -10.53 9.76 28.28
CA ALA A 193 -11.76 8.96 28.37
C ALA A 193 -12.04 8.17 27.07
N GLU A 194 -11.92 8.82 25.92
CA GLU A 194 -12.08 8.18 24.60
C GLU A 194 -11.05 7.06 24.39
N LEU A 195 -9.81 7.31 24.80
CA LEU A 195 -8.74 6.32 24.73
C LEU A 195 -9.00 5.15 25.68
N GLU A 196 -9.47 5.40 26.91
CA GLU A 196 -9.82 4.35 27.87
C GLU A 196 -10.91 3.40 27.33
N ASP A 197 -11.94 3.94 26.69
CA ASP A 197 -13.01 3.12 26.12
C ASP A 197 -12.54 2.33 24.90
N LEU A 198 -11.78 2.98 24.00
CA LEU A 198 -11.18 2.31 22.85
C LEU A 198 -10.20 1.20 23.27
N LEU A 199 -9.41 1.43 24.32
CA LEU A 199 -8.51 0.45 24.90
C LEU A 199 -9.30 -0.72 25.51
N LYS A 200 -10.37 -0.49 26.28
CA LYS A 200 -11.22 -1.58 26.81
C LYS A 200 -11.75 -2.48 25.70
N GLU A 201 -12.25 -1.91 24.60
CA GLU A 201 -12.72 -2.68 23.43
C GLU A 201 -11.62 -3.55 22.81
N ASN A 202 -10.36 -3.15 22.95
CA ASN A 202 -9.19 -3.75 22.31
C ASN A 202 -8.22 -4.40 23.32
N GLN A 203 -8.76 -4.91 24.45
CA GLN A 203 -8.03 -5.67 25.48
C GLN A 203 -6.97 -4.86 26.25
N ALA A 204 -7.21 -3.57 26.41
CA ALA A 204 -6.33 -2.60 27.06
C ALA A 204 -4.93 -2.49 26.41
N GLN A 205 -4.82 -2.79 25.11
CA GLN A 205 -3.54 -2.79 24.40
C GLN A 205 -3.32 -1.51 23.59
N MET A 206 -2.10 -0.98 23.58
CA MET A 206 -1.76 0.26 22.86
C MET A 206 -2.14 0.19 21.37
N PHE A 207 -2.51 1.33 20.81
CA PHE A 207 -2.65 1.54 19.37
C PHE A 207 -1.36 2.13 18.82
N GLY A 208 -0.59 1.34 18.12
CA GLY A 208 0.66 1.82 17.57
C GLY A 208 1.07 1.14 16.28
N VAL A 209 2.04 1.78 15.63
CA VAL A 209 2.57 1.40 14.33
C VAL A 209 4.08 1.35 14.36
N LEU A 210 4.68 0.68 13.37
CA LEU A 210 6.12 0.72 13.17
C LEU A 210 6.51 2.08 12.56
N THR A 211 7.02 2.99 13.40
CA THR A 211 7.27 4.41 13.10
C THR A 211 8.01 4.64 11.79
N GLY A 212 9.06 3.87 11.53
CA GLY A 212 9.89 4.04 10.33
C GLY A 212 9.11 3.84 9.03
N ILE A 213 8.18 2.89 9.00
CA ILE A 213 7.36 2.59 7.83
C ILE A 213 6.16 3.53 7.77
N ASN A 214 5.54 3.82 8.91
CA ASN A 214 4.42 4.75 8.96
C ASN A 214 4.81 6.13 8.45
N LYS A 215 6.01 6.63 8.84
CA LYS A 215 6.53 7.90 8.34
C LYS A 215 6.70 7.94 6.82
N ILE A 216 7.07 6.80 6.20
CA ILE A 216 7.16 6.71 4.74
C ILE A 216 5.78 6.98 4.13
N LEU A 217 4.71 6.42 4.68
CA LEU A 217 3.35 6.69 4.20
C LEU A 217 2.90 8.12 4.51
N GLU A 218 3.03 8.56 5.77
CA GLU A 218 2.56 9.88 6.22
C GLU A 218 3.20 11.05 5.48
N ASP A 219 4.47 10.93 5.08
CA ASP A 219 5.22 11.96 4.37
C ASP A 219 4.50 12.42 3.08
N VAL A 220 3.71 11.55 2.43
CA VAL A 220 3.07 11.83 1.13
C VAL A 220 1.60 11.38 1.07
N TYR A 221 0.93 11.21 2.22
CA TYR A 221 -0.42 10.65 2.27
C TYR A 221 -1.40 11.48 1.44
N HIS A 222 -1.38 12.81 1.58
CA HIS A 222 -2.29 13.67 0.84
C HIS A 222 -1.93 13.73 -0.65
N SER A 223 -0.65 13.68 -0.99
CA SER A 223 -0.20 13.54 -2.38
C SER A 223 -0.76 12.26 -3.04
N ILE A 224 -0.86 11.15 -2.31
CA ILE A 224 -1.49 9.92 -2.81
C ILE A 224 -2.98 10.15 -3.07
N ILE A 225 -3.71 10.73 -2.11
CA ILE A 225 -5.15 11.00 -2.24
C ILE A 225 -5.44 11.97 -3.41
N GLU A 226 -4.67 13.05 -3.54
CA GLU A 226 -4.88 14.01 -4.64
C GLU A 226 -4.53 13.38 -6.01
N SER A 227 -3.53 12.50 -6.06
CA SER A 227 -3.25 11.69 -7.26
C SER A 227 -4.43 10.80 -7.63
N MET A 228 -5.08 10.19 -6.63
CA MET A 228 -6.27 9.37 -6.85
C MET A 228 -7.43 10.20 -7.43
N VAL A 229 -7.70 11.38 -6.86
CA VAL A 229 -8.76 12.28 -7.33
C VAL A 229 -8.50 12.72 -8.76
N TYR A 230 -7.27 13.19 -9.04
CA TYR A 230 -6.89 13.67 -10.36
C TYR A 230 -7.07 12.58 -11.42
N LEU A 231 -6.53 11.38 -11.19
CA LEU A 231 -6.60 10.28 -12.16
C LEU A 231 -8.04 9.83 -12.41
N SER A 232 -8.83 9.67 -11.34
CA SER A 232 -10.22 9.21 -11.44
C SER A 232 -11.10 10.21 -12.20
N LYS A 233 -10.94 11.51 -11.92
CA LYS A 233 -11.71 12.54 -12.62
C LYS A 233 -11.27 12.73 -14.06
N THR A 234 -9.96 12.71 -14.32
CA THR A 234 -9.39 13.05 -15.63
C THR A 234 -9.54 11.91 -16.64
N TYR A 235 -9.32 10.66 -16.23
CA TYR A 235 -9.30 9.52 -17.14
C TYR A 235 -10.52 8.62 -17.02
N LEU A 236 -11.12 8.51 -15.83
CA LEU A 236 -12.30 7.66 -15.61
C LEU A 236 -13.63 8.43 -15.65
N ASN A 237 -13.57 9.77 -15.73
CA ASN A 237 -14.74 10.65 -15.64
C ASN A 237 -15.59 10.43 -14.38
N ALA A 238 -14.95 10.06 -13.26
CA ALA A 238 -15.64 9.80 -12.01
C ALA A 238 -16.24 11.09 -11.42
N SER A 239 -17.57 11.12 -11.27
CA SER A 239 -18.29 12.28 -10.71
C SER A 239 -19.29 11.90 -9.61
N SER A 240 -19.73 10.64 -9.57
CA SER A 240 -20.76 10.18 -8.65
C SER A 240 -20.16 9.68 -7.34
N PRO A 241 -20.82 9.91 -6.18
CA PRO A 241 -20.35 9.39 -4.90
C PRO A 241 -20.18 7.87 -4.91
N GLU A 242 -19.12 7.37 -4.28
CA GLU A 242 -18.77 5.95 -4.15
C GLU A 242 -18.72 5.17 -5.48
N SER A 243 -18.52 5.86 -6.61
CA SER A 243 -18.45 5.24 -7.95
C SER A 243 -17.14 4.50 -8.24
N VAL A 244 -16.06 4.83 -7.51
CA VAL A 244 -14.72 4.28 -7.73
C VAL A 244 -14.31 3.37 -6.58
N LYS A 245 -14.10 2.08 -6.87
CA LYS A 245 -13.54 1.10 -5.93
C LYS A 245 -12.05 1.32 -5.76
N VAL A 246 -11.59 1.24 -4.51
CA VAL A 246 -10.18 1.42 -4.17
C VAL A 246 -9.53 0.07 -3.89
N PHE A 247 -8.50 -0.23 -4.67
CA PHE A 247 -7.68 -1.42 -4.55
C PHE A 247 -6.26 -1.04 -4.17
N THR A 248 -5.68 -1.75 -3.20
CA THR A 248 -4.30 -1.49 -2.80
C THR A 248 -3.51 -2.78 -2.63
N THR A 249 -2.25 -2.77 -3.04
CA THR A 249 -1.39 -3.94 -2.91
C THR A 249 0.09 -3.55 -2.83
N GLY A 250 0.89 -4.47 -2.31
CA GLY A 250 2.33 -4.33 -2.27
C GLY A 250 3.00 -5.59 -1.76
N HIS A 251 4.30 -5.68 -2.04
CA HIS A 251 5.16 -6.78 -1.62
C HIS A 251 6.23 -6.29 -0.64
N SER A 252 6.58 -7.10 0.37
CA SER A 252 7.62 -6.77 1.35
C SER A 252 7.30 -5.47 2.10
N LEU A 253 8.15 -4.43 2.04
CA LEU A 253 7.83 -3.09 2.52
C LEU A 253 6.56 -2.49 1.93
N GLY A 254 6.29 -2.74 0.65
CA GLY A 254 5.04 -2.34 0.02
C GLY A 254 3.84 -3.03 0.66
N GLY A 255 4.00 -4.30 1.06
CA GLY A 255 2.99 -5.07 1.78
C GLY A 255 2.67 -4.49 3.16
N ALA A 256 3.66 -3.90 3.83
CA ALA A 256 3.47 -3.17 5.07
C ALA A 256 2.79 -1.81 4.85
N LEU A 257 3.23 -1.04 3.86
CA LEU A 257 2.63 0.27 3.51
C LEU A 257 1.17 0.14 3.11
N THR A 258 0.83 -0.85 2.26
CA THR A 258 -0.57 -1.11 1.88
C THR A 258 -1.42 -1.50 3.10
N THR A 259 -0.84 -2.17 4.10
CA THR A 259 -1.57 -2.52 5.33
C THR A 259 -1.88 -1.29 6.17
N LEU A 260 -0.92 -0.37 6.31
CA LEU A 260 -1.13 0.90 7.02
C LEU A 260 -2.13 1.80 6.29
N PHE A 261 -1.96 1.98 4.98
CA PHE A 261 -2.90 2.76 4.16
C PHE A 261 -4.34 2.23 4.25
N THR A 262 -4.49 0.90 4.28
CA THR A 262 -5.79 0.25 4.46
C THR A 262 -6.36 0.46 5.86
N ALA A 263 -5.53 0.48 6.89
CA ALA A 263 -5.95 0.78 8.26
C ALA A 263 -6.47 2.22 8.36
N ASP A 264 -5.85 3.15 7.62
CA ASP A 264 -6.18 4.57 7.60
C ASP A 264 -7.50 4.89 6.86
N TRP A 265 -7.92 3.99 5.96
CA TRP A 265 -9.00 4.24 5.01
C TRP A 265 -10.35 4.60 5.64
N LYS A 266 -10.72 3.95 6.74
CA LYS A 266 -12.01 4.22 7.39
C LYS A 266 -12.05 5.61 8.02
N GLU A 267 -10.97 6.04 8.68
CA GLU A 267 -10.90 7.40 9.20
C GLU A 267 -10.94 8.40 8.06
N PHE A 268 -10.12 8.18 7.03
CA PHE A 268 -10.08 9.00 5.83
C PHE A 268 -11.49 9.23 5.25
N THR A 269 -12.24 8.17 4.95
CA THR A 269 -13.55 8.30 4.27
C THR A 269 -14.68 8.87 5.14
N GLU A 270 -14.49 8.91 6.46
CA GLU A 270 -15.49 9.45 7.40
C GLU A 270 -15.19 10.88 7.86
N LEU A 271 -13.98 11.40 7.58
CA LEU A 271 -13.64 12.78 7.90
C LEU A 271 -14.49 13.78 7.06
N PRO A 272 -15.01 14.86 7.66
CA PRO A 272 -15.91 15.82 6.98
C PRO A 272 -15.36 16.49 5.72
N GLN A 273 -14.05 16.54 5.56
CA GLN A 273 -13.38 17.09 4.38
C GLN A 273 -13.42 16.10 3.22
N TYR A 274 -13.25 14.81 3.49
CA TYR A 274 -13.16 13.75 2.48
C TYR A 274 -14.51 13.10 2.15
N ASN A 275 -15.52 13.28 3.00
CA ASN A 275 -16.88 12.84 2.70
C ASN A 275 -17.65 13.77 1.74
N LYS A 276 -16.98 14.78 1.16
CA LYS A 276 -17.53 15.73 0.18
C LYS A 276 -16.79 15.65 -1.15
N ALA A 277 -17.40 16.23 -2.19
CA ALA A 277 -16.73 16.38 -3.47
C ALA A 277 -15.44 17.22 -3.33
N PRO A 278 -14.36 16.89 -4.06
CA PRO A 278 -14.29 15.82 -5.06
C PRO A 278 -13.96 14.41 -4.51
N TYR A 279 -13.69 14.28 -3.21
CA TYR A 279 -13.16 13.05 -2.62
C TYR A 279 -14.20 11.93 -2.44
N ASN A 280 -15.48 12.30 -2.28
CA ASN A 280 -16.57 11.36 -2.07
C ASN A 280 -16.85 10.40 -3.25
N ILE A 281 -16.14 10.54 -4.37
CA ILE A 281 -16.20 9.58 -5.50
C ILE A 281 -15.69 8.19 -5.11
N PHE A 282 -14.84 8.09 -4.09
CA PHE A 282 -14.26 6.81 -3.67
C PHE A 282 -15.21 6.03 -2.76
N SER A 283 -15.26 4.72 -2.98
CA SER A 283 -15.93 3.78 -2.10
C SER A 283 -15.43 3.90 -0.66
N LYS A 284 -16.35 3.88 0.30
CA LYS A 284 -16.00 3.82 1.73
C LYS A 284 -15.30 2.52 2.13
N LYS A 285 -15.49 1.47 1.33
CA LYS A 285 -14.80 0.18 1.47
C LYS A 285 -13.51 0.17 0.66
N ILE A 286 -12.52 -0.58 1.14
CA ILE A 286 -11.23 -0.79 0.46
C ILE A 286 -10.91 -2.28 0.36
N CYS A 287 -10.32 -2.69 -0.76
CA CYS A 287 -9.80 -4.05 -0.95
C CYS A 287 -8.27 -4.02 -0.98
N CYS A 288 -7.64 -4.86 -0.15
CA CYS A 288 -6.21 -4.91 0.03
C CYS A 288 -5.65 -6.33 -0.05
N VAL A 289 -4.61 -6.50 -0.87
CA VAL A 289 -3.81 -7.72 -0.94
C VAL A 289 -2.38 -7.39 -0.49
N SER A 290 -2.00 -7.86 0.69
CA SER A 290 -0.68 -7.64 1.28
C SER A 290 0.20 -8.88 1.12
N LEU A 291 1.33 -8.75 0.43
CA LEU A 291 2.22 -9.86 0.11
C LEU A 291 3.51 -9.74 0.92
N ALA A 292 3.94 -10.84 1.53
CA ALA A 292 5.23 -10.92 2.22
C ALA A 292 5.47 -9.84 3.27
N ALA A 293 4.41 -9.25 3.81
CA ALA A 293 4.52 -8.07 4.64
C ALA A 293 5.11 -8.41 6.02
N PRO A 294 6.01 -7.58 6.55
CA PRO A 294 6.41 -7.63 7.95
C PRO A 294 5.27 -7.12 8.86
N ARG A 295 5.40 -7.35 10.17
CA ARG A 295 4.45 -6.88 11.19
C ARG A 295 4.64 -5.38 11.40
N VAL A 296 3.54 -4.65 11.35
CA VAL A 296 3.59 -3.18 11.47
C VAL A 296 2.58 -2.59 12.44
N LEU A 297 1.70 -3.40 13.01
CA LEU A 297 0.66 -2.97 13.93
C LEU A 297 0.98 -3.44 15.35
N SER A 298 0.62 -2.67 16.36
CA SER A 298 0.53 -3.17 17.74
C SER A 298 -0.65 -4.15 17.86
N SER A 299 -0.76 -4.82 19.01
CA SER A 299 -1.88 -5.75 19.23
C SER A 299 -3.24 -5.05 19.28
N GLY A 300 -3.34 -3.87 19.91
CA GLY A 300 -4.56 -3.06 19.92
C GLY A 300 -4.98 -2.61 18.53
N TYR A 301 -4.03 -2.10 17.74
CA TYR A 301 -4.34 -1.65 16.38
C TYR A 301 -4.66 -2.81 15.43
N SER A 302 -3.99 -3.97 15.60
CA SER A 302 -4.36 -5.21 14.90
C SER A 302 -5.78 -5.67 15.22
N ASN A 303 -6.28 -5.48 16.44
CA ASN A 303 -7.65 -5.83 16.81
C ASN A 303 -8.65 -4.89 16.13
N TYR A 304 -8.36 -3.58 16.11
CA TYR A 304 -9.18 -2.60 15.41
C TYR A 304 -9.26 -2.86 13.90
N PHE A 305 -8.12 -3.10 13.25
CA PHE A 305 -8.08 -3.51 11.84
C PHE A 305 -8.99 -4.72 11.62
N CYS A 306 -8.92 -5.71 12.52
CA CYS A 306 -9.70 -6.92 12.38
C CYS A 306 -11.21 -6.69 12.52
N LYS A 307 -11.62 -5.82 13.45
CA LYS A 307 -13.02 -5.35 13.56
C LYS A 307 -13.49 -4.78 12.23
N GLN A 308 -12.67 -3.98 11.54
CA GLN A 308 -13.01 -3.42 10.23
C GLN A 308 -13.14 -4.48 9.12
N THR A 309 -12.39 -5.59 9.20
CA THR A 309 -12.58 -6.71 8.27
C THR A 309 -13.87 -7.47 8.51
N ILE A 310 -14.30 -7.60 9.77
CA ILE A 310 -15.55 -8.28 10.13
C ILE A 310 -16.76 -7.42 9.74
N GLU A 311 -16.67 -6.11 9.92
CA GLU A 311 -17.69 -5.14 9.52
C GLU A 311 -17.78 -4.95 7.99
N GLY A 312 -16.89 -5.57 7.20
CA GLY A 312 -16.89 -5.47 5.74
C GLY A 312 -16.40 -4.12 5.20
N ASN A 313 -15.81 -3.27 6.05
CA ASN A 313 -15.20 -2.00 5.63
C ASN A 313 -13.85 -2.24 4.94
N ILE A 314 -13.13 -3.30 5.36
CA ILE A 314 -11.87 -3.72 4.78
C ILE A 314 -12.01 -5.14 4.24
N LEU A 315 -11.80 -5.32 2.93
CA LEU A 315 -11.53 -6.62 2.33
C LEU A 315 -10.03 -6.86 2.32
N PHE A 316 -9.57 -7.88 3.03
CA PHE A 316 -8.14 -8.12 3.22
C PHE A 316 -7.73 -9.56 2.91
N ARG A 317 -6.63 -9.70 2.15
CA ARG A 317 -5.88 -10.94 2.00
C ARG A 317 -4.40 -10.70 2.31
N ARG A 318 -3.85 -11.51 3.22
CA ARG A 318 -2.44 -11.54 3.56
C ARG A 318 -1.82 -12.81 3.01
N VAL A 319 -0.93 -12.66 2.04
CA VAL A 319 -0.26 -13.79 1.39
C VAL A 319 1.17 -13.91 1.93
N THR A 320 1.54 -15.10 2.39
CA THR A 320 2.90 -15.42 2.83
C THR A 320 3.36 -16.72 2.22
N ASN A 321 4.65 -16.85 1.96
CA ASN A 321 5.25 -18.14 1.65
C ASN A 321 5.84 -18.77 2.90
N ARG A 322 5.69 -20.09 3.01
CA ARG A 322 6.41 -20.92 3.96
C ARG A 322 7.91 -20.79 3.71
N GLY A 323 8.66 -20.51 4.77
CA GLY A 323 10.10 -20.24 4.73
C GLY A 323 10.48 -18.78 4.45
N ASP A 324 9.55 -17.88 4.10
CA ASP A 324 9.88 -16.45 3.97
C ASP A 324 10.12 -15.82 5.36
N PRO A 325 11.30 -15.25 5.63
CA PRO A 325 11.60 -14.65 6.92
C PRO A 325 10.96 -13.26 7.13
N VAL A 326 10.58 -12.51 6.09
CA VAL A 326 10.12 -11.12 6.24
C VAL A 326 8.81 -11.02 7.02
N PRO A 327 7.79 -11.87 6.80
CA PRO A 327 6.60 -11.91 7.65
C PRO A 327 6.87 -12.30 9.11
N ALA A 328 8.06 -12.81 9.41
CA ALA A 328 8.48 -13.09 10.78
C ALA A 328 9.08 -11.86 11.49
N LEU A 329 9.28 -10.74 10.79
CA LEU A 329 9.91 -9.52 11.30
C LEU A 329 8.89 -8.40 11.55
N PRO A 330 9.17 -7.48 12.50
CA PRO A 330 10.06 -7.68 13.65
C PRO A 330 9.55 -8.83 14.53
N SER A 331 10.42 -9.41 15.36
CA SER A 331 10.04 -10.50 16.26
C SER A 331 8.91 -10.06 17.20
N LYS A 332 8.02 -10.99 17.55
CA LYS A 332 7.10 -10.75 18.67
C LYS A 332 7.99 -10.66 19.92
N SER A 333 7.96 -9.52 20.63
CA SER A 333 8.82 -9.24 21.79
C SER A 333 9.13 -10.49 22.63
N PHE A 334 10.43 -10.80 22.81
CA PHE A 334 10.93 -11.90 23.64
C PHE A 334 11.39 -11.43 25.03
N THR A 335 11.38 -10.11 25.29
CA THR A 335 11.81 -9.58 26.60
C THR A 335 10.59 -9.36 27.47
N GLY A 336 10.53 -10.04 28.62
CA GLY A 336 9.44 -10.00 29.60
C GLY A 336 9.19 -8.65 30.27
N ILE A 337 9.74 -7.56 29.73
CA ILE A 337 9.59 -6.17 30.21
C ILE A 337 8.58 -5.38 29.34
N MET A 338 8.29 -5.84 28.11
CA MET A 338 7.37 -5.17 27.18
C MET A 338 6.33 -6.16 26.65
N SER A 339 5.12 -6.12 27.19
CA SER A 339 3.99 -7.02 26.88
C SER A 339 3.37 -6.83 25.49
N GLU A 340 3.87 -5.90 24.67
CA GLU A 340 3.23 -5.48 23.42
C GLU A 340 4.20 -5.43 22.23
N GLY A 341 4.43 -6.59 21.61
CA GLY A 341 5.15 -6.68 20.33
C GLY A 341 4.25 -6.38 19.11
N PHE A 342 4.88 -6.25 17.94
CA PHE A 342 4.17 -6.09 16.68
C PHE A 342 3.39 -7.35 16.28
N GLN A 343 2.27 -7.13 15.61
CA GLN A 343 1.33 -8.14 15.12
C GLN A 343 1.03 -7.91 13.63
N HIS A 344 0.63 -9.00 12.99
CA HIS A 344 -0.09 -8.94 11.71
C HIS A 344 -1.57 -8.66 11.96
N PRO A 345 -2.30 -8.10 10.98
CA PRO A 345 -3.76 -8.02 11.02
C PRO A 345 -4.40 -9.33 11.48
N CYS A 346 -5.41 -9.22 12.35
CA CYS A 346 -6.12 -10.34 12.97
C CYS A 346 -5.25 -11.41 13.64
N SER A 347 -3.99 -11.14 13.97
CA SER A 347 -3.10 -12.11 14.63
C SER A 347 -2.96 -11.91 16.14
N ALA A 348 -3.60 -10.88 16.70
CA ALA A 348 -3.75 -10.66 18.13
C ALA A 348 -4.79 -11.61 18.75
N LYS A 349 -4.69 -11.84 20.07
CA LYS A 349 -5.40 -12.92 20.80
C LYS A 349 -6.92 -12.92 20.55
N LYS A 350 -7.55 -11.75 20.48
CA LYS A 350 -9.00 -11.59 20.29
C LYS A 350 -9.54 -12.24 19.02
N TYR A 351 -8.81 -12.12 17.90
CA TYR A 351 -9.29 -12.54 16.57
C TYR A 351 -8.45 -13.62 15.89
N ALA A 352 -7.33 -14.03 16.51
CA ALA A 352 -6.38 -14.99 15.94
C ALA A 352 -6.98 -16.35 15.57
N LYS A 353 -8.07 -16.77 16.25
CA LYS A 353 -8.75 -18.05 15.99
C LYS A 353 -9.93 -17.95 15.03
N THR A 354 -10.50 -16.76 14.83
CA THR A 354 -11.77 -16.60 14.11
C THR A 354 -11.58 -15.93 12.75
N GLN A 355 -10.80 -14.84 12.70
CA GLN A 355 -10.71 -14.03 11.49
C GLN A 355 -9.40 -14.24 10.74
N ARG A 356 -8.36 -14.75 11.41
CA ARG A 356 -7.07 -14.99 10.77
C ARG A 356 -7.18 -15.94 9.57
N GLU A 357 -7.96 -17.00 9.70
CA GLU A 357 -8.16 -18.02 8.66
C GLU A 357 -8.96 -17.47 7.47
N VAL A 358 -9.79 -16.45 7.70
CA VAL A 358 -10.54 -15.75 6.64
C VAL A 358 -9.61 -14.90 5.78
N ILE A 359 -8.63 -14.25 6.40
CA ILE A 359 -7.78 -13.26 5.72
C ILE A 359 -6.42 -13.78 5.29
N SER A 360 -5.94 -14.93 5.78
CA SER A 360 -4.57 -15.40 5.53
C SER A 360 -4.50 -16.47 4.45
N LEU A 361 -3.49 -16.37 3.59
CA LEU A 361 -3.07 -17.38 2.64
C LEU A 361 -1.59 -17.71 2.90
N ASP A 362 -1.32 -18.84 3.53
CA ASP A 362 0.03 -19.39 3.78
C ASP A 362 0.37 -20.42 2.69
N CYS A 363 1.15 -20.00 1.71
CA CYS A 363 1.47 -20.72 0.49
C CYS A 363 2.84 -21.42 0.57
N GLY A 364 3.03 -22.44 -0.23
CA GLY A 364 4.33 -23.03 -0.53
C GLY A 364 5.13 -22.10 -1.43
N SER A 365 6.45 -22.10 -1.24
CA SER A 365 7.35 -21.38 -2.12
C SER A 365 7.58 -22.17 -3.41
N ALA A 366 7.19 -21.59 -4.54
CA ALA A 366 7.53 -22.14 -5.86
C ALA A 366 8.97 -21.80 -6.28
N GLN A 367 9.74 -21.06 -5.48
CA GLN A 367 11.08 -20.63 -5.89
C GLN A 367 12.05 -21.80 -6.06
N SER A 368 12.77 -21.83 -7.18
CA SER A 368 13.85 -22.79 -7.47
C SER A 368 15.01 -22.11 -8.18
N GLY A 369 16.08 -21.80 -7.43
CA GLY A 369 17.18 -20.99 -7.95
C GLY A 369 16.75 -19.54 -8.23
N LYS A 370 16.92 -19.07 -9.48
CA LYS A 370 16.54 -17.70 -9.91
C LYS A 370 15.11 -17.59 -10.45
N ASN A 371 14.46 -18.70 -10.76
CA ASN A 371 13.15 -18.74 -11.38
C ASN A 371 12.15 -19.52 -10.53
N PRO A 372 10.84 -19.24 -10.67
CA PRO A 372 9.81 -20.12 -10.15
C PRO A 372 9.85 -21.47 -10.86
N ASP A 373 9.62 -22.54 -10.10
CA ASP A 373 9.35 -23.87 -10.61
C ASP A 373 7.83 -24.06 -10.72
N TYR A 374 7.30 -24.00 -11.94
CA TYR A 374 5.87 -24.10 -12.21
C TYR A 374 5.29 -25.52 -11.97
N LEU A 375 6.15 -26.53 -11.78
CA LEU A 375 5.74 -27.88 -11.40
C LEU A 375 5.56 -28.01 -9.89
N LYS A 376 6.18 -27.13 -9.09
CA LYS A 376 5.96 -27.14 -7.63
C LYS A 376 4.56 -26.63 -7.31
N PRO A 377 3.74 -27.42 -6.60
CA PRO A 377 2.45 -26.95 -6.12
C PRO A 377 2.62 -25.86 -5.04
N LEU A 378 1.71 -24.89 -5.02
CA LEU A 378 1.66 -23.86 -4.00
C LEU A 378 1.04 -24.39 -2.70
N TYR A 379 -0.04 -25.19 -2.78
CA TYR A 379 -0.75 -25.68 -1.58
C TYR A 379 -1.01 -24.59 -0.53
N CYS A 380 -1.67 -23.49 -0.93
CA CYS A 380 -2.01 -22.40 -0.02
C CYS A 380 -3.05 -22.85 1.02
N ARG A 381 -2.78 -22.52 2.29
CA ARG A 381 -3.60 -22.88 3.44
C ARG A 381 -4.03 -21.65 4.21
N LYS A 382 -5.19 -21.74 4.88
CA LYS A 382 -5.72 -20.68 5.74
C LYS A 382 -5.10 -20.69 7.15
N THR A 383 -4.47 -21.80 7.55
CA THR A 383 -3.89 -22.01 8.87
C THR A 383 -2.38 -21.78 8.89
N LYS A 384 -1.85 -21.38 10.06
CA LYS A 384 -0.41 -21.13 10.24
C LYS A 384 0.36 -22.45 10.27
N THR A 385 1.44 -22.54 9.49
CA THR A 385 2.45 -23.58 9.69
C THR A 385 3.13 -23.40 11.06
N GLY A 386 3.04 -24.40 11.93
CA GLY A 386 3.68 -24.42 13.25
C GLY A 386 5.19 -24.21 13.15
N VAL A 387 5.83 -23.69 14.20
CA VAL A 387 7.28 -23.46 14.22
C VAL A 387 8.04 -24.76 13.94
N LEU A 388 7.54 -25.90 14.46
CA LEU A 388 8.12 -27.23 14.26
C LEU A 388 7.82 -27.87 12.89
N SER A 389 6.90 -27.33 12.09
CA SER A 389 6.43 -27.96 10.84
C SER A 389 6.93 -27.29 9.56
N GLY A 390 8.08 -26.61 9.60
CA GLY A 390 8.81 -26.21 8.38
C GLY A 390 9.12 -24.71 8.21
N ASN A 391 8.92 -23.87 9.23
CA ASN A 391 9.25 -22.43 9.18
C ASN A 391 10.59 -22.08 9.88
N ILE A 392 11.44 -23.06 10.17
CA ILE A 392 12.71 -22.85 10.92
C ILE A 392 13.85 -22.38 10.02
N SER A 393 13.88 -22.75 8.74
CA SER A 393 14.87 -22.21 7.79
C SER A 393 14.31 -20.96 7.13
N GLY A 394 14.73 -19.78 7.59
CA GLY A 394 14.48 -18.52 6.90
C GLY A 394 15.15 -18.54 5.53
N ASN A 395 14.44 -19.04 4.52
CA ASN A 395 14.91 -19.08 3.15
C ASN A 395 14.55 -17.76 2.47
N ILE A 396 15.53 -16.87 2.36
CA ILE A 396 15.31 -15.57 1.71
C ILE A 396 14.85 -15.68 0.26
N LEU A 397 15.14 -16.78 -0.43
CA LEU A 397 14.64 -17.01 -1.78
C LEU A 397 13.11 -17.22 -1.79
N ALA A 398 12.51 -17.71 -0.70
CA ALA A 398 11.05 -17.78 -0.58
C ALA A 398 10.38 -16.39 -0.55
N HIS A 399 11.14 -15.33 -0.29
CA HIS A 399 10.70 -13.94 -0.41
C HIS A 399 10.66 -13.44 -1.87
N THR A 400 11.18 -14.22 -2.83
CA THR A 400 11.43 -13.74 -4.20
C THR A 400 10.49 -14.29 -5.26
N ALA A 401 9.54 -15.16 -4.91
CA ALA A 401 8.47 -15.53 -5.83
C ALA A 401 7.18 -15.80 -5.11
N TYR A 402 6.11 -15.13 -5.52
CA TYR A 402 4.78 -15.26 -4.94
C TYR A 402 3.80 -15.62 -6.04
N LEU A 403 3.03 -16.70 -5.87
CA LEU A 403 2.07 -17.18 -6.86
C LEU A 403 2.68 -17.34 -8.27
N TYR A 404 3.90 -17.90 -8.32
CA TYR A 404 4.75 -18.01 -9.51
C TYR A 404 5.20 -16.69 -10.17
N ILE A 405 4.90 -15.53 -9.62
CA ILE A 405 5.44 -14.25 -10.10
C ILE A 405 6.82 -14.02 -9.49
N ASN A 406 7.82 -13.78 -10.35
CA ASN A 406 9.21 -13.66 -9.94
C ASN A 406 9.60 -12.22 -9.57
N PHE A 407 10.09 -12.04 -8.34
CA PHE A 407 10.65 -10.80 -7.78
C PHE A 407 12.18 -10.87 -7.63
N TYR A 408 12.84 -11.97 -8.00
CA TYR A 408 14.29 -12.20 -7.78
C TYR A 408 15.17 -11.08 -8.34
N ASN A 409 14.91 -10.63 -9.57
CA ASN A 409 15.67 -9.52 -10.20
C ASN A 409 15.16 -8.12 -9.80
N ALA A 410 14.09 -8.06 -8.99
CA ALA A 410 13.46 -6.82 -8.56
C ALA A 410 13.87 -6.39 -7.15
N ILE A 411 14.25 -7.37 -6.32
CA ILE A 411 14.64 -7.18 -4.93
C ILE A 411 16.16 -7.18 -4.83
N ASP A 412 16.71 -6.24 -4.07
CA ASP A 412 18.12 -6.33 -3.67
C ASP A 412 18.27 -7.31 -2.50
N LEU A 413 18.55 -8.57 -2.84
CA LEU A 413 18.74 -9.64 -1.87
C LEU A 413 19.93 -9.41 -0.93
N LYS A 414 20.97 -8.69 -1.39
CA LYS A 414 22.12 -8.37 -0.54
C LYS A 414 21.69 -7.37 0.53
N GLU A 415 21.06 -6.28 0.11
CA GLU A 415 20.60 -5.22 1.01
C GLU A 415 19.52 -5.68 2.00
N LEU A 416 18.66 -6.61 1.59
CA LEU A 416 17.68 -7.22 2.46
C LEU A 416 18.35 -8.13 3.51
N GLY A 417 19.40 -8.87 3.13
CA GLY A 417 20.25 -9.66 4.03
C GLY A 417 21.12 -8.85 4.98
N VAL A 418 21.63 -7.68 4.57
CA VAL A 418 22.46 -6.77 5.40
C VAL A 418 21.67 -5.69 6.15
N SER A 419 20.34 -5.70 6.06
CA SER A 419 19.45 -4.74 6.72
C SER A 419 19.63 -4.63 8.25
N SER A 420 20.21 -5.67 8.86
CA SER A 420 20.59 -5.79 10.28
C SER A 420 21.98 -5.25 10.62
N LEU A 421 22.79 -4.84 9.63
CA LEU A 421 24.15 -4.34 9.82
C LEU A 421 24.21 -2.78 9.86
N PRO A 422 25.22 -2.20 10.55
CA PRO A 422 25.40 -0.75 10.66
C PRO A 422 25.52 -0.03 9.32
N SER A 423 25.13 1.26 9.32
CA SER A 423 25.03 2.08 8.09
C SER A 423 26.34 2.34 7.34
N SER A 424 27.48 2.02 7.93
CA SER A 424 28.83 2.22 7.37
C SER A 424 29.20 1.25 6.23
N PHE A 425 28.40 0.21 5.96
CA PHE A 425 28.65 -0.80 4.92
C PHE A 425 27.72 -0.69 3.70
N LYS A 426 26.96 0.40 3.57
CA LYS A 426 25.83 0.51 2.62
C LYS A 426 26.20 1.17 1.28
N SER A 427 25.73 0.60 0.18
CA SER A 427 25.98 1.06 -1.20
C SER A 427 25.09 2.26 -1.63
N LYS A 428 25.41 2.88 -2.79
CA LYS A 428 24.73 4.09 -3.32
C LYS A 428 23.23 3.86 -3.58
N THR A 429 22.42 4.82 -3.14
CA THR A 429 20.95 4.82 -3.19
C THR A 429 20.40 5.12 -4.59
N SER A 430 19.30 4.46 -4.97
CA SER A 430 18.49 4.79 -6.16
C SER A 430 17.36 5.79 -5.85
N GLU A 431 17.31 6.27 -4.61
CA GLU A 431 16.46 7.38 -4.17
C GLU A 431 16.89 8.72 -4.77
N LEU A 432 15.94 9.67 -4.81
CA LEU A 432 16.25 11.07 -5.09
C LEU A 432 17.28 11.60 -4.10
N THR A 433 18.20 12.43 -4.57
CA THR A 433 19.11 13.15 -3.68
C THR A 433 18.33 14.20 -2.90
N ARG A 434 18.67 14.37 -1.61
CA ARG A 434 18.17 15.51 -0.82
C ARG A 434 18.64 16.81 -1.48
N THR A 435 17.92 17.90 -1.23
CA THR A 435 18.36 19.23 -1.68
C THR A 435 19.70 19.59 -1.05
N LYS A 436 20.39 20.60 -1.59
CA LYS A 436 21.63 21.14 -1.00
C LYS A 436 21.46 21.58 0.46
N THR A 437 20.24 21.98 0.85
CA THR A 437 19.87 22.36 2.23
C THR A 437 19.49 21.17 3.12
N GLY A 438 19.56 19.94 2.61
CA GLY A 438 19.17 18.73 3.32
C GLY A 438 17.65 18.48 3.37
N ALA A 439 16.83 19.27 2.66
CA ALA A 439 15.39 19.09 2.60
C ALA A 439 15.00 17.83 1.81
N THR A 440 13.78 17.33 2.07
CA THR A 440 13.25 16.18 1.35
C THR A 440 12.84 16.60 -0.06
N ASN A 441 13.60 16.16 -1.05
CA ASN A 441 13.24 16.29 -2.47
C ASN A 441 12.11 15.30 -2.82
N THR A 442 11.16 15.73 -3.64
CA THR A 442 10.05 14.93 -4.16
C THR A 442 9.93 15.11 -5.67
N ARG A 443 9.64 14.00 -6.35
CA ARG A 443 9.34 13.92 -7.78
C ARG A 443 7.98 13.28 -7.96
N ILE A 444 7.15 13.88 -8.81
CA ILE A 444 5.93 13.27 -9.33
C ILE A 444 6.12 13.06 -10.83
N ILE A 445 5.75 11.88 -11.32
CA ILE A 445 5.67 11.57 -12.76
C ILE A 445 4.23 11.20 -13.08
N LEU A 446 3.67 11.82 -14.12
CA LEU A 446 2.41 11.42 -14.76
C LEU A 446 2.77 10.72 -16.07
N GLY A 447 2.46 9.43 -16.16
CA GLY A 447 2.60 8.66 -17.40
C GLY A 447 1.24 8.28 -17.95
N THR A 448 1.07 8.40 -19.27
CA THR A 448 -0.15 8.02 -19.99
C THR A 448 0.18 7.19 -21.20
N GLY A 449 -0.51 6.06 -21.36
CA GLY A 449 -0.45 5.21 -22.53
C GLY A 449 -1.83 5.15 -23.18
N LYS A 450 -1.98 5.82 -24.32
CA LYS A 450 -3.21 5.81 -25.12
C LYS A 450 -3.05 4.80 -26.24
N VAL A 451 -3.89 3.78 -26.24
CA VAL A 451 -3.93 2.75 -27.27
C VAL A 451 -5.09 3.05 -28.21
N VAL A 452 -4.79 3.20 -29.50
CA VAL A 452 -5.76 3.43 -30.57
C VAL A 452 -5.47 2.42 -31.69
N GLY A 453 -6.37 1.48 -31.89
CA GLY A 453 -6.13 0.32 -32.75
C GLY A 453 -4.85 -0.43 -32.36
N ASN A 454 -3.88 -0.50 -33.28
CA ASN A 454 -2.58 -1.15 -33.06
C ASN A 454 -1.46 -0.18 -32.65
N SER A 455 -1.78 1.09 -32.43
CA SER A 455 -0.81 2.12 -32.05
C SER A 455 -0.90 2.43 -30.56
N THR A 456 0.25 2.68 -29.94
CA THR A 456 0.34 3.13 -28.55
C THR A 456 1.11 4.44 -28.50
N ASP A 457 0.46 5.49 -28.02
CA ASP A 457 1.10 6.78 -27.71
C ASP A 457 1.44 6.83 -26.22
N LEU A 458 2.73 6.93 -25.91
CA LEU A 458 3.25 7.03 -24.55
C LEU A 458 3.72 8.45 -24.27
N GLN A 459 3.15 9.07 -23.24
CA GLN A 459 3.55 10.40 -22.80
C GLN A 459 3.93 10.37 -21.31
N PHE A 460 5.01 11.07 -20.98
CA PHE A 460 5.51 11.19 -19.61
C PHE A 460 5.78 12.65 -19.30
N LYS A 461 5.27 13.12 -18.17
CA LYS A 461 5.57 14.44 -17.62
C LYS A 461 6.05 14.31 -16.18
N SER A 462 6.91 15.20 -15.74
CA SER A 462 7.41 15.19 -14.36
C SER A 462 7.50 16.57 -13.75
N ILE A 463 7.54 16.60 -12.42
CA ILE A 463 7.84 17.79 -11.64
C ILE A 463 8.65 17.40 -10.41
N PHE A 464 9.55 18.30 -10.00
CA PHE A 464 10.31 18.20 -8.76
C PHE A 464 9.94 19.35 -7.85
N PHE A 465 9.80 19.08 -6.55
CA PHE A 465 9.52 20.10 -5.53
C PHE A 465 10.05 19.65 -4.16
N THR A 466 10.11 20.58 -3.22
CA THR A 466 10.58 20.28 -1.86
C THR A 466 9.39 19.94 -0.96
N LEU A 467 9.34 18.71 -0.43
CA LEU A 467 8.23 18.26 0.42
C LEU A 467 8.07 19.09 1.69
N ASN A 468 9.18 19.62 2.21
CA ASN A 468 9.17 20.46 3.41
C ASN A 468 8.31 21.72 3.24
N ASP A 469 8.13 22.21 2.02
CA ASP A 469 7.30 23.39 1.74
C ASP A 469 5.81 23.09 1.91
N LEU A 470 5.43 21.81 1.83
CA LEU A 470 4.07 21.31 2.03
C LEU A 470 3.79 20.84 3.46
N ARG A 471 4.76 20.96 4.36
CA ARG A 471 4.58 20.65 5.78
C ARG A 471 4.22 21.92 6.53
N PRO A 472 3.25 21.86 7.48
CA PRO A 472 3.04 22.98 8.39
C PRO A 472 4.34 23.29 9.14
N LYS A 473 4.78 24.56 9.11
CA LYS A 473 5.94 24.97 9.89
C LYS A 473 5.63 24.72 11.37
N PRO A 474 6.56 24.16 12.16
CA PRO A 474 6.36 24.06 13.59
C PRO A 474 6.07 25.46 14.14
N VAL A 475 4.99 25.59 14.89
CA VAL A 475 4.77 26.77 15.72
C VAL A 475 5.94 26.78 16.71
N ASN A 476 6.79 27.81 16.67
CA ASN A 476 7.93 27.95 17.57
C ASN A 476 7.44 27.79 19.01
N SER A 477 7.65 26.62 19.59
CA SER A 477 7.29 26.35 20.97
C SER A 477 8.54 26.44 21.82
N THR A 478 8.52 27.33 22.80
CA THR A 478 9.50 27.42 23.89
C THR A 478 9.24 26.41 25.00
N ASP A 479 8.23 25.53 24.86
CA ASP A 479 7.86 24.52 25.84
C ASP A 479 8.69 23.22 25.65
N PRO A 480 9.47 22.77 26.66
CA PRO A 480 10.22 21.52 26.61
C PRO A 480 9.33 20.25 26.52
N ASN A 481 8.01 20.37 26.71
CA ASN A 481 7.04 19.29 26.48
C ASN A 481 6.34 19.37 25.10
N ALA A 482 6.74 20.31 24.25
CA ALA A 482 6.10 20.50 22.95
C ALA A 482 6.26 19.27 22.06
N THR A 483 5.15 18.77 21.50
CA THR A 483 5.17 17.65 20.56
C THR A 483 5.76 18.10 19.22
N PRO A 484 6.95 17.63 18.79
CA PRO A 484 7.58 18.21 17.60
C PRO A 484 7.08 17.59 16.29
N ILE A 485 6.71 18.51 15.39
CA ILE A 485 6.77 18.50 13.92
C ILE A 485 5.95 17.42 13.20
N ILE A 486 4.76 17.85 12.77
CA ILE A 486 3.94 17.21 11.74
C ILE A 486 4.81 16.90 10.51
N SER A 487 5.04 15.61 10.22
CA SER A 487 5.82 15.17 9.05
C SER A 487 4.98 15.01 7.78
N SER A 488 3.66 15.10 7.90
CA SER A 488 2.74 14.92 6.79
C SER A 488 2.63 16.16 5.90
N ASP A 489 2.34 15.93 4.63
CA ASP A 489 2.11 16.94 3.59
C ASP A 489 0.73 17.60 3.71
N LEU A 490 0.37 18.08 4.92
CA LEU A 490 -0.97 18.62 5.21
C LEU A 490 -1.35 19.86 4.38
N LEU A 491 -0.40 20.51 3.71
CA LEU A 491 -0.68 21.63 2.79
C LEU A 491 -0.95 21.15 1.35
N MET A 492 -0.81 19.85 1.06
CA MET A 492 -1.16 19.26 -0.24
C MET A 492 -2.67 19.07 -0.35
N ASN A 493 -3.36 20.11 -0.80
CA ASN A 493 -4.78 20.03 -1.17
C ASN A 493 -4.94 20.02 -2.70
N GLN A 494 -6.18 19.87 -3.16
CA GLN A 494 -6.51 19.83 -4.59
C GLN A 494 -5.91 21.00 -5.39
N GLN A 495 -5.95 22.23 -4.87
CA GLN A 495 -5.44 23.41 -5.60
C GLN A 495 -3.93 23.33 -5.80
N VAL A 496 -3.20 22.93 -4.75
CA VAL A 496 -1.76 22.72 -4.80
C VAL A 496 -1.40 21.60 -5.78
N PHE A 497 -2.14 20.49 -5.74
CA PHE A 497 -1.88 19.37 -6.63
C PHE A 497 -2.17 19.71 -8.09
N GLU A 498 -3.26 20.41 -8.38
CA GLU A 498 -3.59 20.90 -9.74
C GLU A 498 -2.52 21.86 -10.26
N GLU A 499 -1.97 22.73 -9.41
CA GLU A 499 -0.84 23.58 -9.75
C GLU A 499 0.40 22.74 -10.12
N LEU A 500 0.71 21.70 -9.35
CA LEU A 500 1.82 20.79 -9.67
C LEU A 500 1.62 20.11 -11.02
N ILE A 501 0.43 19.56 -11.29
CA ILE A 501 0.11 18.93 -12.57
C ILE A 501 0.27 19.90 -13.74
N LYS A 502 -0.27 21.12 -13.61
CA LYS A 502 -0.23 22.15 -14.66
C LYS A 502 1.21 22.55 -15.02
N ASN A 503 2.11 22.54 -14.04
CA ASN A 503 3.51 22.93 -14.21
C ASN A 503 4.45 21.74 -14.49
N MET A 504 3.92 20.52 -14.71
CA MET A 504 4.76 19.38 -15.10
C MET A 504 5.38 19.59 -16.49
N THR A 505 6.65 19.24 -16.62
CA THR A 505 7.39 19.30 -17.87
C THR A 505 7.42 17.95 -18.57
N PRO A 506 7.34 17.89 -19.92
CA PRO A 506 7.58 16.67 -20.67
C PRO A 506 8.94 16.05 -20.32
N MET A 507 8.98 14.74 -20.11
CA MET A 507 10.22 14.03 -19.82
C MET A 507 10.95 13.66 -21.10
N ASN A 508 12.27 13.59 -21.04
CA ASN A 508 13.07 13.02 -22.12
C ASN A 508 12.88 11.50 -22.14
N VAL A 509 12.48 10.94 -23.28
CA VAL A 509 12.26 9.49 -23.47
C VAL A 509 13.54 8.67 -23.17
N GLY A 510 14.72 9.30 -23.26
CA GLY A 510 16.00 8.67 -22.91
C GLY A 510 16.30 8.56 -21.41
N ASP A 511 15.62 9.35 -20.55
CA ASP A 511 15.76 9.30 -19.09
C ASP A 511 14.43 9.61 -18.41
N LEU A 512 13.63 8.55 -18.17
CA LEU A 512 12.37 8.66 -17.43
C LEU A 512 12.55 8.43 -15.92
N ASN A 513 13.79 8.44 -15.39
CA ASN A 513 14.03 8.34 -13.95
C ASN A 513 15.11 9.31 -13.43
N PRO A 514 15.02 10.62 -13.72
CA PRO A 514 16.00 11.58 -13.23
C PRO A 514 16.06 11.58 -11.70
N LEU A 515 17.25 11.40 -11.11
CA LEU A 515 17.43 11.32 -9.65
C LEU A 515 17.49 12.70 -8.97
N SER A 516 17.61 13.77 -9.77
CA SER A 516 17.66 15.15 -9.33
C SER A 516 17.19 16.07 -10.45
N SER A 517 16.83 17.29 -10.08
CA SER A 517 16.55 18.39 -11.00
C SER A 517 17.18 19.66 -10.41
N ASP A 518 17.80 20.47 -11.26
CA ASP A 518 18.23 21.82 -10.86
C ASP A 518 17.03 22.77 -10.75
N ASN A 519 15.92 22.44 -11.43
CA ASN A 519 14.68 23.18 -11.40
C ASN A 519 13.72 22.55 -10.40
N MET A 520 13.65 23.15 -9.21
CA MET A 520 12.72 22.78 -8.15
C MET A 520 11.51 23.73 -8.19
N PHE A 521 10.33 23.19 -8.47
CA PHE A 521 9.09 23.94 -8.40
C PHE A 521 8.74 24.29 -6.95
N GLN A 522 8.15 25.48 -6.77
CA GLN A 522 7.74 26.02 -5.48
C GLN A 522 6.21 26.15 -5.49
N PRO A 523 5.47 25.18 -4.92
CA PRO A 523 4.02 25.21 -4.90
C PRO A 523 3.47 26.37 -4.07
N THR A 524 2.38 26.96 -4.52
CA THR A 524 1.66 28.01 -3.82
C THR A 524 0.85 27.40 -2.68
N VAL A 525 1.26 27.62 -1.43
CA VAL A 525 0.61 27.03 -0.25
C VAL A 525 -0.38 27.97 0.44
N PHE A 526 -1.56 27.43 0.79
CA PHE A 526 -2.63 28.14 1.48
C PHE A 526 -2.75 27.64 2.93
N LYS A 527 -2.20 28.40 3.89
CA LYS A 527 -2.08 27.98 5.30
C LYS A 527 -3.43 27.80 6.01
N ASP A 528 -4.46 28.47 5.52
CA ASP A 528 -5.85 28.39 5.99
C ASP A 528 -6.60 27.15 5.49
N LYS A 529 -6.02 26.41 4.53
CA LYS A 529 -6.60 25.21 3.92
C LYS A 529 -5.79 23.95 4.23
N LEU A 530 -5.54 23.71 5.53
CA LEU A 530 -4.89 22.50 6.00
C LEU A 530 -5.79 21.28 5.80
N MET A 531 -5.23 20.23 5.20
CA MET A 531 -5.85 18.92 5.16
C MET A 531 -5.86 18.31 6.56
N PRO A 532 -6.89 17.53 6.91
CA PRO A 532 -6.97 16.89 8.21
C PRO A 532 -5.89 15.82 8.35
N ASN A 533 -5.28 15.73 9.53
CA ASN A 533 -4.36 14.63 9.84
C ASN A 533 -5.13 13.31 9.86
N VAL A 534 -4.60 12.28 9.20
CA VAL A 534 -5.18 10.93 9.19
C VAL A 534 -4.30 10.02 10.03
N THR A 535 -4.87 9.41 11.06
CA THR A 535 -4.15 8.64 12.09
C THR A 535 -4.47 7.14 12.07
N GLY A 536 -5.44 6.77 11.24
CA GLY A 536 -6.09 5.48 11.05
C GLY A 536 -6.95 4.95 12.17
N ILE A 537 -7.37 5.82 13.09
CA ILE A 537 -8.36 5.47 14.10
C ILE A 537 -9.53 6.41 13.89
N TYR A 538 -10.72 5.87 13.67
CA TYR A 538 -11.95 6.65 13.65
C TYR A 538 -12.73 6.42 14.94
N LEU A 539 -12.99 7.50 15.68
CA LEU A 539 -14.05 7.54 16.69
C LEU A 539 -15.26 8.26 16.08
N PRO A 540 -16.43 7.61 15.97
CA PRO A 540 -17.64 8.33 15.67
C PRO A 540 -17.78 9.45 16.70
N LYS A 541 -18.11 10.68 16.26
CA LYS A 541 -18.51 11.71 17.22
C LYS A 541 -19.62 11.09 18.06
N THR A 542 -19.36 10.90 19.36
CA THR A 542 -20.45 10.64 20.29
C THR A 542 -21.48 11.71 20.00
N ILE A 543 -22.72 11.28 19.73
CA ILE A 543 -23.85 12.18 19.63
C ILE A 543 -23.73 13.02 20.89
N GLN A 544 -23.32 14.30 20.75
CA GLN A 544 -23.41 15.24 21.84
C GLN A 544 -24.91 15.27 22.10
N ALA A 545 -25.34 14.45 23.07
CA ALA A 545 -26.65 14.58 23.64
C ALA A 545 -26.76 16.05 23.96
N ALA A 546 -27.76 16.69 23.35
CA ALA A 546 -28.12 18.08 23.60
C ALA A 546 -28.62 18.19 25.06
N GLY A 547 -27.73 17.94 26.00
CA GLY A 547 -27.92 18.17 27.41
C GLY A 547 -27.74 19.66 27.60
N LYS A 548 -28.87 20.39 27.59
CA LYS A 548 -28.96 21.76 28.09
C LYS A 548 -28.08 21.88 29.34
N ARG A 549 -27.05 22.73 29.27
CA ARG A 549 -26.30 23.18 30.45
C ARG A 549 -27.30 23.71 31.49
N THR A 550 -27.65 22.91 32.49
CA THR A 550 -28.29 23.41 33.69
C THR A 550 -27.25 24.22 34.44
N LYS A 551 -27.41 25.55 34.42
CA LYS A 551 -26.64 26.47 35.26
C LYS A 551 -26.83 26.06 36.73
N LYS A 552 -25.83 25.39 37.31
CA LYS A 552 -25.73 25.28 38.77
C LYS A 552 -25.41 26.66 39.33
N PHE A 553 -26.42 27.33 39.88
CA PHE A 553 -26.22 28.49 40.74
C PHE A 553 -25.41 28.08 41.96
N SER A 554 -24.20 28.61 42.11
CA SER A 554 -23.44 28.48 43.35
C SER A 554 -24.09 29.36 44.42
N ARG A 555 -24.76 28.75 45.41
CA ARG A 555 -25.17 29.46 46.62
C ARG A 555 -23.93 29.89 47.41
N LYS A 556 -23.64 31.19 47.44
CA LYS A 556 -22.70 31.80 48.39
C LYS A 556 -23.21 31.54 49.81
N MET A 557 -22.58 30.63 50.54
CA MET A 557 -22.72 30.57 52.00
C MET A 557 -22.02 31.78 52.62
N LYS A 558 -22.80 32.71 53.20
CA LYS A 558 -22.31 33.77 54.07
C LYS A 558 -21.72 33.14 55.34
N ARG A 559 -20.39 33.19 55.49
CA ARG A 559 -19.69 32.98 56.76
C ARG A 559 -20.11 34.08 57.74
N LYS A 560 -20.86 33.75 58.80
CA LYS A 560 -21.06 34.65 59.95
C LYS A 560 -19.84 34.53 60.88
N SER A 561 -19.15 35.66 61.00
CA SER A 561 -18.20 35.98 62.07
C SER A 561 -18.86 35.78 63.45
N ARG A 562 -18.20 35.02 64.33
CA ARG A 562 -18.41 35.09 65.79
C ARG A 562 -17.07 35.41 66.43
N ARG A 563 -16.95 36.62 66.96
CA ARG A 563 -15.91 37.02 67.91
C ARG A 563 -16.59 37.26 69.27
N LYS A 564 -16.08 36.53 70.28
CA LYS A 564 -15.95 36.76 71.74
C LYS A 564 -17.08 37.43 72.54
N TYR A 565 -17.46 36.83 73.67
CA TYR A 565 -17.11 37.26 75.05
C TYR A 565 -17.90 36.46 76.09
N LYS A 566 -17.23 35.63 76.89
CA LYS A 566 -17.06 35.76 78.35
C LYS A 566 -16.03 34.72 78.80
#